data_AF-A0A7Y8MFN5-F1
#
_entry.id   AF-A0A7Y8MFN5-F1
#
_cell.length_a   1.000
_cell.length_b   1.000
_cell.length_c   1.000
_cell.angle_alpha   90.00
_cell.angle_beta   90.00
_cell.angle_gamma   90.00
#
_symmetry.space_group_name_H-M   'P 1'
#
loop_
_entity.id
_entity.type
_entity.pdbx_description
1 polymer ?
#
loop_
_entity_poly.entity_id
_entity_poly.type
_entity_poly.pdbx_seq_one_letter_code
_entity_poly.pdbx_strand_id
1 'polypeptide(L)'
;APPRETAPQNVVAHGRTLYATYCGTCHGDAAVSAGLYPDLRYAAALGDAGVWRDTVIGGARAGNGMASFDEALSESDSEAIRAFLIWQANADRAAGADAPP
;
A
#
# COMPACT_ATOMS: atom_id res chain seq x y z
N ALA A 1 6.78 12.68 -4.67
CA ALA A 1 6.45 12.98 -3.25
C ALA A 1 5.20 12.20 -2.90
N PRO A 2 5.13 11.58 -1.70
CA PRO A 2 3.96 10.82 -1.30
C PRO A 2 2.72 11.74 -1.19
N PRO A 3 1.50 11.19 -1.39
CA PRO A 3 0.26 11.92 -1.17
C PRO A 3 0.15 12.42 0.27
N ARG A 4 -0.69 13.44 0.51
CA ARG A 4 -0.97 13.90 1.87
C ARG A 4 -1.76 12.85 2.64
N GLU A 5 -1.31 12.53 3.84
CA GLU A 5 -2.07 11.73 4.79
C GLU A 5 -3.30 12.51 5.29
N THR A 6 -4.47 11.88 5.20
CA THR A 6 -5.76 12.46 5.64
C THR A 6 -6.59 11.51 6.49
N ALA A 7 -6.15 10.25 6.61
CA ALA A 7 -6.89 9.23 7.33
C ALA A 7 -6.68 9.35 8.86
N PRO A 8 -7.68 9.01 9.67
CA PRO A 8 -7.52 8.87 11.12
C PRO A 8 -6.50 7.79 11.48
N GLN A 9 -5.80 7.95 12.61
CA GLN A 9 -4.78 7.00 13.07
C GLN A 9 -5.31 5.57 13.26
N ASN A 10 -6.57 5.41 13.68
CA ASN A 10 -7.16 4.07 13.81
C ASN A 10 -7.37 3.38 12.44
N VAL A 11 -7.61 4.15 11.37
CA VAL A 11 -7.70 3.61 10.01
C VAL A 11 -6.32 3.20 9.50
N VAL A 12 -5.30 4.02 9.76
CA VAL A 12 -3.90 3.68 9.47
C VAL A 12 -3.47 2.41 10.21
N ALA A 13 -3.83 2.29 11.49
CA ALA A 13 -3.52 1.09 12.29
C ALA A 13 -4.23 -0.17 11.75
N HIS A 14 -5.51 -0.07 11.39
CA HIS A 14 -6.25 -1.16 10.74
C HIS A 14 -5.61 -1.57 9.42
N GLY A 15 -5.28 -0.59 8.57
CA GLY A 15 -4.58 -0.79 7.31
C GLY A 15 -3.23 -1.47 7.47
N ARG A 16 -2.47 -1.14 8.52
CA ARG A 16 -1.19 -1.79 8.84
C ARG A 16 -1.38 -3.27 9.15
N THR A 17 -2.39 -3.62 9.94
CA THR A 17 -2.69 -5.02 10.27
C THR A 17 -3.05 -5.79 9.00
N LEU A 18 -3.94 -5.26 8.17
CA LEU A 18 -4.32 -5.88 6.91
C LEU A 18 -3.14 -6.01 5.95
N TYR A 19 -2.31 -4.97 5.84
CA TYR A 19 -1.11 -4.99 5.02
C TYR A 19 -0.18 -6.15 5.43
N ALA A 20 0.05 -6.33 6.74
CA ALA A 20 0.88 -7.42 7.24
C ALA A 20 0.29 -8.81 6.87
N THR A 21 -1.04 -8.94 6.88
CA THR A 21 -1.73 -10.18 6.53
C THR A 21 -1.71 -10.49 5.03
N TYR A 22 -1.98 -9.50 4.18
CA TYR A 22 -2.26 -9.74 2.76
C TYR A 22 -1.14 -9.31 1.81
N CYS A 23 -0.29 -8.35 2.20
CA CYS A 23 0.65 -7.69 1.31
C CYS A 23 2.11 -7.96 1.67
N GLY A 24 2.42 -8.04 2.98
CA GLY A 24 3.79 -8.02 3.51
C GLY A 24 4.68 -9.16 3.04
N THR A 25 4.11 -10.35 2.78
CA THR A 25 4.87 -11.51 2.27
C THR A 25 5.56 -11.23 0.94
N CYS A 26 4.94 -10.43 0.07
CA CYS A 26 5.52 -10.05 -1.22
C CYS A 26 6.18 -8.68 -1.15
N HIS A 27 5.48 -7.68 -0.61
CA HIS A 27 5.92 -6.29 -0.66
C HIS A 27 6.80 -5.85 0.52
N GLY A 28 7.19 -6.81 1.38
CA GLY A 28 8.05 -6.60 2.53
C GLY A 28 7.30 -6.16 3.78
N ASP A 29 7.87 -6.46 4.94
CA ASP A 29 7.32 -6.06 6.23
C ASP A 29 7.31 -4.53 6.37
N ALA A 30 6.26 -4.01 7.01
CA ALA A 30 6.02 -2.57 7.16
C ALA A 30 6.16 -1.76 5.84
N ALA A 31 5.89 -2.39 4.69
CA ALA A 31 6.03 -1.80 3.35
C ALA A 31 7.46 -1.50 2.90
N VAL A 32 8.47 -2.09 3.54
CA VAL A 32 9.86 -2.00 3.12
C VAL A 32 10.22 -3.24 2.29
N SER A 33 10.15 -3.10 0.97
CA SER A 33 10.46 -4.21 0.07
C SER A 33 11.95 -4.57 0.09
N ALA A 34 12.25 -5.86 0.00
CA ALA A 34 13.61 -6.38 -0.21
C ALA A 34 14.09 -6.28 -1.68
N GLY A 35 13.27 -5.72 -2.57
CA GLY A 35 13.59 -5.50 -3.98
C GLY A 35 13.13 -6.60 -4.96
N LEU A 36 12.60 -7.73 -4.45
CA LEU A 36 12.04 -8.78 -5.30
C LEU A 36 10.68 -8.40 -5.92
N TYR A 37 9.86 -7.68 -5.16
CA TYR A 37 8.59 -7.12 -5.59
C TYR A 37 8.61 -5.58 -5.46
N PRO A 38 7.74 -4.85 -6.17
CA PRO A 38 7.69 -3.40 -6.10
C PRO A 38 7.57 -2.89 -4.65
N ASP A 39 8.33 -1.85 -4.32
CA ASP A 39 8.17 -1.14 -3.06
C ASP A 39 6.94 -0.22 -3.15
N LEU A 40 5.92 -0.54 -2.35
CA LEU A 40 4.63 0.10 -2.46
C LEU A 40 4.62 1.53 -1.92
N ARG A 41 5.62 1.94 -1.13
CA ARG A 41 5.75 3.32 -0.65
C ARG A 41 5.97 4.32 -1.79
N TYR A 42 6.48 3.85 -2.92
CA TYR A 42 6.73 4.65 -4.12
C TYR A 42 5.71 4.39 -5.24
N ALA A 43 4.67 3.58 -4.99
CA ALA A 43 3.70 3.25 -6.02
C ALA A 43 2.87 4.47 -6.44
N ALA A 44 2.79 4.73 -7.75
CA ALA A 44 1.95 5.80 -8.30
C ALA A 44 0.47 5.66 -7.93
N ALA A 45 0.00 4.43 -7.70
CA ALA A 45 -1.37 4.13 -7.26
C ALA A 45 -1.72 4.74 -5.89
N LEU A 46 -0.73 5.11 -5.06
CA LEU A 46 -1.01 5.85 -3.82
C LEU A 46 -1.61 7.24 -4.12
N GLY A 47 -1.38 7.81 -5.31
CA GLY A 47 -1.96 9.08 -5.72
C GLY A 47 -3.41 9.01 -6.21
N ASP A 48 -3.90 7.82 -6.57
CA ASP A 48 -5.18 7.64 -7.26
C ASP A 48 -5.95 6.43 -6.68
N ALA A 49 -7.08 6.71 -6.04
CA ALA A 49 -7.91 5.68 -5.40
C ALA A 49 -8.55 4.72 -6.41
N GLY A 50 -8.86 5.18 -7.63
CA GLY A 50 -9.40 4.33 -8.68
C GLY A 50 -8.37 3.32 -9.16
N VAL A 51 -7.15 3.77 -9.45
CA VAL A 51 -6.04 2.90 -9.85
C VAL A 51 -5.67 1.92 -8.74
N TRP A 52 -5.70 2.38 -7.49
CA TRP A 52 -5.49 1.52 -6.32
C TRP A 52 -6.54 0.41 -6.24
N ARG A 53 -7.83 0.77 -6.24
CA ARG A 53 -8.95 -0.17 -6.20
C ARG A 53 -8.85 -1.18 -7.34
N ASP A 54 -8.62 -0.72 -8.57
CA ASP A 54 -8.55 -1.62 -9.73
C ASP A 54 -7.36 -2.59 -9.64
N THR A 55 -6.27 -2.19 -8.96
CA THR A 55 -5.11 -3.06 -8.73
C THR A 55 -5.38 -4.11 -7.65
N VAL A 56 -5.92 -3.69 -6.50
CA VAL A 56 -6.05 -4.55 -5.31
C VAL A 56 -7.33 -5.38 -5.33
N ILE A 57 -8.44 -4.78 -5.77
CA ILE A 57 -9.77 -5.40 -5.82
C ILE A 57 -10.14 -5.78 -7.25
N GLY A 58 -9.83 -4.94 -8.23
CA GLY A 58 -10.21 -5.18 -9.64
C GLY A 58 -9.31 -6.18 -10.38
N GLY A 59 -8.23 -6.67 -9.75
CA GLY A 59 -7.33 -7.66 -10.36
C GLY A 59 -6.58 -7.16 -11.60
N ALA A 60 -6.45 -5.85 -11.82
CA ALA A 60 -5.82 -5.27 -13.03
C ALA A 60 -4.36 -5.72 -13.27
N ARG A 61 -3.72 -6.31 -12.25
CA ARG A 61 -2.35 -6.83 -12.30
C ARG A 61 -2.24 -8.36 -12.13
N ALA A 62 -3.37 -9.09 -12.16
CA ALA A 62 -3.38 -10.55 -12.01
C ALA A 62 -2.52 -11.28 -13.05
N GLY A 63 -2.50 -10.81 -14.30
CA GLY A 63 -1.62 -11.36 -15.34
C GLY A 63 -0.12 -11.21 -15.06
N ASN A 64 0.27 -10.33 -14.13
CA ASN A 64 1.64 -10.10 -13.68
C ASN A 64 1.93 -10.73 -12.30
N GLY A 65 1.04 -11.58 -11.79
CA GLY A 65 1.22 -12.27 -10.51
C GLY A 65 0.73 -11.51 -9.26
N MET A 66 0.13 -10.33 -9.40
CA MET A 66 -0.51 -9.62 -8.28
C MET A 66 -1.95 -10.08 -8.14
N ALA A 67 -2.27 -10.81 -7.07
CA ALA A 67 -3.60 -11.34 -6.82
C ALA A 67 -4.67 -10.25 -6.67
N SER A 68 -5.89 -10.59 -7.07
CA SER A 68 -7.09 -9.88 -6.60
C SER A 68 -7.38 -10.28 -5.16
N PHE A 69 -7.85 -9.32 -4.36
CA PHE A 69 -8.26 -9.55 -2.97
C PHE A 69 -9.75 -9.27 -2.74
N ASP A 70 -10.56 -9.19 -3.80
CA ASP A 70 -12.01 -8.95 -3.72
C ASP A 70 -12.78 -9.98 -2.88
N GLU A 71 -12.29 -11.22 -2.79
CA GLU A 71 -12.88 -12.25 -1.93
C GLU A 71 -12.50 -12.11 -0.45
N ALA A 72 -11.46 -11.33 -0.12
CA ALA A 72 -10.88 -11.26 1.23
C ALA A 72 -10.93 -9.87 1.87
N LEU A 73 -11.01 -8.81 1.06
CA LEU A 73 -10.96 -7.42 1.48
C LEU A 73 -12.16 -6.66 0.94
N SER A 74 -12.79 -5.86 1.80
CA SER A 74 -13.72 -4.83 1.33
C SER A 74 -12.98 -3.66 0.67
N GLU A 75 -13.69 -2.82 -0.09
CA GLU A 75 -13.11 -1.58 -0.62
C GLU A 75 -12.58 -0.67 0.50
N SER A 76 -13.28 -0.61 1.65
CA SER A 76 -12.82 0.14 2.81
C SER A 76 -11.55 -0.42 3.44
N ASP A 77 -11.39 -1.75 3.46
CA ASP A 77 -10.16 -2.40 3.95
C ASP A 77 -8.99 -2.10 3.00
N SER A 78 -9.25 -2.15 1.70
CA SER A 78 -8.28 -1.77 0.67
C SER A 78 -7.82 -0.32 0.82
N GLU A 79 -8.75 0.62 1.04
CA GLU A 79 -8.40 2.02 1.29
C GLU A 79 -7.68 2.22 2.64
N ALA A 80 -7.98 1.42 3.66
CA ALA A 80 -7.21 1.45 4.92
C ALA A 80 -5.75 1.05 4.68
N ILE A 81 -5.50 0.01 3.88
CA ILE A 81 -4.14 -0.38 3.46
C ILE A 81 -3.46 0.77 2.70
N ARG A 82 -4.17 1.42 1.77
CA ARG A 82 -3.67 2.59 1.04
C ARG A 82 -3.27 3.72 1.98
N ALA A 83 -4.10 3.99 2.99
CA ALA A 83 -3.83 5.01 4.01
C ALA A 83 -2.58 4.67 4.83
N PHE A 84 -2.39 3.40 5.20
CA PHE A 84 -1.17 2.95 5.86
C PHE A 84 0.08 3.18 5.00
N LEU A 85 0.04 2.83 3.72
CA LEU A 85 1.16 3.03 2.80
C LEU A 85 1.50 4.51 2.61
N ILE A 86 0.49 5.37 2.54
CA ILE A 86 0.68 6.82 2.48
C ILE A 86 1.32 7.33 3.77
N TRP A 87 0.85 6.90 4.94
CA TRP A 87 1.46 7.25 6.24
C TRP A 87 2.93 6.84 6.27
N GLN A 88 3.24 5.59 5.91
CA GLN A 88 4.61 5.06 5.92
C GLN A 88 5.52 5.86 4.98
N ALA A 89 5.08 6.13 3.74
CA ALA A 89 5.86 6.90 2.78
C ALA A 89 6.13 8.35 3.25
N ASN A 90 5.17 8.98 3.94
CA ASN A 90 5.38 10.30 4.53
C ASN A 90 6.34 10.26 5.73
N ALA A 91 6.25 9.22 6.57
CA ALA A 91 7.14 9.02 7.71
C ALA A 91 8.61 8.84 7.24
N ASP A 92 8.83 8.04 6.21
CA ASP A 92 10.16 7.80 5.64
C ASP A 92 10.76 9.09 5.06
N ARG A 93 9.96 9.84 4.29
CA ARG A 93 10.36 11.16 3.81
C ARG A 93 10.74 12.11 4.94
N ALA A 94 9.94 12.15 6.03
CA ALA A 94 10.22 13.00 7.18
C ALA A 94 11.50 12.59 7.92
N ALA A 95 11.80 11.29 7.93
CA ALA A 95 13.04 10.74 8.49
C ALA A 95 14.27 10.95 7.59
N GLY A 96 14.10 11.51 6.38
CA GLY A 96 15.19 11.68 5.41
C GLY A 96 15.61 10.36 4.75
N ALA A 97 14.76 9.34 4.77
CA ALA A 97 15.02 8.02 4.21
C ALA A 97 14.81 7.94 2.68
N ASP A 98 14.53 9.06 2.00
CA ASP A 98 14.17 9.07 0.57
C ASP A 98 15.30 9.51 -0.36
N ALA A 99 15.96 8.52 -0.98
CA ALA A 99 16.00 8.41 -2.44
C ALA A 99 16.12 6.92 -2.82
N PRO A 100 15.40 6.43 -3.84
CA PRO A 100 15.76 5.15 -4.46
C PRO A 100 17.17 5.26 -5.08
N PRO A 101 17.93 4.16 -5.22
CA PRO A 101 19.06 4.15 -6.15
C PRO A 101 18.60 4.45 -7.59
#